data_AF-A0A7V5G9V3-F1
#
_entry.id   AF-A0A7V5G9V3-F1
#
_cell.length_a   1.000
_cell.length_b   1.000
_cell.length_c   1.000
_cell.angle_alpha   90.00
_cell.angle_beta   90.00
_cell.angle_gamma   90.00
#
_symmetry.space_group_name_H-M   'P 1'
#
loop_
_entity.id
_entity.type
_entity.pdbx_description
1 polymer ?
#
loop_
_entity_poly.entity_id
_entity_poly.type
_entity_poly.pdbx_seq_one_letter_code
_entity_poly.pdbx_strand_id
1 'polypeptide(L)' 'MIKVYSTPTCAYCHALKEFLREHNIDFTDIDVSQDQQAAEELVHQTNQYGVPVIDINGQMIIGFNRQKICQELKIEE' A
#
# COMPACT_ATOMS: atom_id res chain seq x y z
N MET A 1 12.97 -1.03 0.45
CA MET A 1 12.19 0.10 1.01
C MET A 1 10.73 -0.20 0.74
N ILE A 2 9.85 -0.03 1.72
CA ILE A 2 8.41 -0.30 1.58
C ILE A 2 7.67 1.03 1.71
N LYS A 3 6.83 1.36 0.74
CA LYS A 3 5.97 2.54 0.78
C LYS A 3 4.53 2.10 0.66
N VAL A 4 3.70 2.57 1.56
CA VAL A 4 2.27 2.29 1.58
C VAL A 4 1.58 3.57 1.19
N TYR A 5 0.88 3.52 0.08
CA TYR A 5 0.01 4.59 -0.34
C TYR A 5 -1.39 4.31 0.17
N SER A 6 -1.83 5.18 1.08
CA SER A 6 -3.09 5.03 1.77
C SER A 6 -3.93 6.29 1.71
N THR A 7 -5.23 6.14 1.96
CA THR A 7 -6.13 7.26 2.18
C THR A 7 -6.73 7.17 3.58
N PRO A 8 -6.98 8.31 4.24
CA PRO A 8 -7.48 8.33 5.62
C PRO A 8 -8.96 7.93 5.68
N THR A 9 -9.66 7.96 4.54
CA THR A 9 -11.07 7.62 4.39
C THR A 9 -11.32 6.15 4.08
N CYS A 10 -10.28 5.32 3.88
CA CYS A 10 -10.44 3.93 3.45
C CYS A 10 -10.12 2.93 4.58
N ALA A 11 -11.12 2.12 4.96
CA ALA A 11 -10.95 1.09 5.98
C ALA A 11 -9.89 0.03 5.61
N TYR A 12 -9.73 -0.29 4.32
CA TYR A 12 -8.73 -1.25 3.84
C TYR A 12 -7.30 -0.74 4.00
N CYS A 13 -7.09 0.58 3.92
CA CYS A 13 -5.78 1.19 4.17
C CYS A 13 -5.36 1.01 5.64
N HIS A 14 -6.31 1.16 6.57
CA HIS A 14 -6.04 0.98 8.00
C HIS A 14 -5.64 -0.48 8.30
N ALA A 15 -6.36 -1.44 7.74
CA ALA A 15 -6.03 -2.86 7.88
C ALA A 15 -4.64 -3.22 7.32
N LEU A 16 -4.24 -2.62 6.19
CA LEU A 16 -2.90 -2.83 5.62
C LEU A 16 -1.79 -2.29 6.52
N LYS A 17 -1.96 -1.07 7.05
CA LYS A 17 -0.99 -0.46 7.97
C LYS A 17 -0.85 -1.25 9.26
N GLU A 18 -1.97 -1.73 9.79
CA GLU A 18 -2.00 -2.54 10.99
C GLU A 18 -1.28 -3.87 10.77
N PHE A 19 -1.58 -4.56 9.65
CA PHE A 19 -0.89 -5.79 9.26
C PHE A 19 0.63 -5.60 9.18
N LEU A 20 1.11 -4.57 8.49
CA LEU A 20 2.54 -4.29 8.40
C LEU A 20 3.16 -3.98 9.77
N ARG A 21 2.46 -3.26 10.64
CA ARG A 21 2.91 -2.98 12.01
C ARG A 21 2.95 -4.22 12.88
N GLU A 22 1.95 -5.09 12.79
CA GLU A 22 1.93 -6.37 13.53
C GLU A 22 3.14 -7.23 13.17
N HIS A 23 3.51 -7.25 11.88
CA HIS A 23 4.70 -7.94 11.38
C HIS A 23 6.01 -7.18 11.62
N ASN A 24 6.00 -6.05 12.33
CA ASN A 24 7.17 -5.20 12.61
C ASN A 24 7.94 -4.79 11.34
N ILE A 25 7.20 -4.55 10.25
CA ILE A 25 7.77 -4.17 8.97
C ILE A 25 7.86 -2.65 8.89
N ASP A 26 9.05 -2.16 8.55
CA ASP A 26 9.30 -0.74 8.37
C ASP A 26 8.73 -0.27 7.02
N PHE A 27 7.75 0.62 7.05
CA PHE A 27 7.10 1.16 5.85
C PHE A 27 6.89 2.66 5.96
N THR A 28 6.93 3.33 4.81
CA THR A 28 6.60 4.76 4.68
C THR A 28 5.13 4.90 4.33
N ASP A 29 4.32 5.45 5.23
CA ASP A 29 2.94 5.82 4.94
C ASP A 29 2.90 7.12 4.13
N ILE A 30 2.30 7.05 2.94
CA ILE A 30 2.11 8.18 2.03
C ILE A 30 0.60 8.38 1.88
N ASP A 31 0.12 9.51 2.38
CA ASP A 31 -1.30 9.85 2.29
C ASP A 31 -1.62 10.48 0.94
N VAL A 32 -2.26 9.71 0.05
CA VAL A 32 -2.61 10.20 -1.30
C VAL A 32 -3.85 11.08 -1.30
N SER A 33 -4.56 11.20 -0.18
CA SER A 33 -5.67 12.15 -0.06
C SER A 33 -5.18 13.56 0.24
N GLN A 34 -4.03 13.70 0.91
CA GLN A 34 -3.35 14.97 1.11
C GLN A 34 -2.41 15.30 -0.06
N ASP A 35 -1.86 14.28 -0.70
CA ASP A 35 -0.88 14.44 -1.78
C ASP A 35 -1.46 14.05 -3.14
N GLN A 36 -1.99 15.06 -3.83
CA GLN A 36 -2.66 14.87 -5.12
C GLN A 36 -1.71 14.33 -6.20
N GLN A 37 -0.41 14.69 -6.14
CA GLN A 37 0.61 14.12 -7.03
C GLN A 37 0.77 12.62 -6.81
N ALA A 38 0.78 12.16 -5.55
CA ALA A 38 0.85 10.73 -5.27
C ALA A 38 -0.40 9.98 -5.76
N ALA A 39 -1.59 10.60 -5.67
CA ALA A 39 -2.81 10.02 -6.25
C ALA A 39 -2.73 9.93 -7.78
N GLU A 40 -2.22 10.96 -8.45
CA GLU A 40 -2.05 10.98 -9.90
C GLU A 40 -1.00 9.96 -10.36
N GLU A 41 0.16 9.87 -9.69
CA GLU A 41 1.20 8.86 -9.93
C GLU A 41 0.65 7.45 -9.75
N LEU A 42 -0.15 7.20 -8.70
CA LEU A 42 -0.83 5.93 -8.52
C LEU A 42 -1.76 5.64 -9.70
N VAL A 43 -2.63 6.56 -10.08
CA VAL A 43 -3.55 6.35 -11.21
C VAL A 43 -2.77 6.13 -12.51
N HIS A 44 -1.68 6.86 -12.72
CA HIS A 44 -0.81 6.72 -13.90
C HIS A 44 -0.08 5.38 -13.95
N GLN A 45 0.50 4.93 -12.84
CA GLN A 45 1.28 3.69 -12.80
C GLN A 45 0.39 2.46 -12.76
N THR A 46 -0.72 2.54 -12.05
CA THR A 46 -1.62 1.41 -11.80
C THR A 46 -2.76 1.32 -12.81
N ASN A 47 -2.96 2.40 -13.58
CA ASN A 47 -4.04 2.58 -14.55
C ASN A 47 -5.44 2.36 -13.93
N GLN A 48 -5.54 2.45 -12.60
CA GLN A 48 -6.73 2.18 -11.81
C GLN A 48 -6.83 3.18 -10.65
N TYR A 49 -8.03 3.72 -10.41
CA TYR A 49 -8.30 4.69 -9.33
C TYR A 49 -8.44 4.04 -7.93
N GLY A 50 -7.83 2.86 -7.73
CA GLY A 50 -8.08 2.00 -6.58
C GLY A 50 -6.96 2.05 -5.54
N VAL A 51 -7.28 2.52 -4.34
CA VAL A 51 -6.48 2.32 -3.12
C VAL A 51 -6.99 1.08 -2.36
N PRO A 52 -6.15 0.41 -1.53
CA PRO A 52 -4.77 0.73 -1.16
C PRO A 52 -3.74 0.32 -2.21
N VAL A 53 -2.58 1.00 -2.24
CA VAL A 53 -1.43 0.58 -3.07
C VAL A 53 -0.21 0.45 -2.18
N ILE A 54 0.60 -0.59 -2.39
CA ILE A 54 1.83 -0.81 -1.64
C ILE A 54 2.98 -1.04 -2.60
N ASP A 55 4.04 -0.27 -2.45
CA ASP A 55 5.32 -0.47 -3.11
C ASP A 55 6.25 -1.26 -2.19
N ILE A 56 6.62 -2.46 -2.61
CA ILE A 56 7.54 -3.32 -1.89
C ILE A 56 8.79 -3.48 -2.75
N ASN A 57 9.88 -2.80 -2.38
CA ASN A 57 11.15 -2.85 -3.10
C ASN A 57 11.03 -2.57 -4.61
N GLY A 58 10.17 -1.63 -5.01
CA GLY A 58 9.91 -1.29 -6.41
C GLY A 58 8.82 -2.13 -7.09
N GLN A 59 8.25 -3.11 -6.38
CA GLN A 59 7.06 -3.81 -6.84
C GLN A 59 5.80 -3.14 -6.29
N MET A 60 5.09 -2.44 -7.17
CA MET A 60 3.80 -1.83 -6.84
C MET A 60 2.68 -2.85 -6.92
N ILE A 61 2.07 -3.15 -5.78
CA ILE A 61 0.89 -3.97 -5.65
C ILE A 61 -0.31 -3.07 -5.46
N ILE A 62 -1.27 -3.25 -6.35
CA ILE A 62 -2.48 -2.46 -6.44
C ILE A 62 -3.60 -3.24 -5.75
N GLY A 63 -4.34 -2.55 -4.89
CA GLY A 63 -5.42 -3.12 -4.10
C GLY A 63 -4.93 -3.85 -2.85
N PHE A 64 -5.88 -4.14 -1.96
CA PHE A 64 -5.63 -4.93 -0.76
C PHE A 64 -5.57 -6.42 -1.10
N ASN A 65 -4.47 -6.83 -1.74
CA ASN A 65 -4.31 -8.21 -2.18
C ASN A 65 -3.43 -8.98 -1.20
N ARG A 66 -4.05 -9.49 -0.11
CA ARG A 66 -3.37 -10.19 1.00
C ARG A 66 -2.37 -11.22 0.50
N GLN A 67 -2.74 -12.00 -0.52
CA GLN A 67 -1.88 -13.05 -1.07
C GLN A 67 -0.58 -12.49 -1.66
N LYS A 68 -0.66 -11.43 -2.48
CA LYS A 68 0.53 -10.76 -3.03
C LYS A 68 1.36 -10.11 -1.92
N ILE A 69 0.70 -9.48 -0.95
CA ILE A 69 1.36 -8.80 0.17
C ILE A 69 2.13 -9.83 1.02
N CYS A 70 1.51 -10.95 1.40
CA CYS A 70 2.20 -12.03 2.11
C CYS A 70 3.36 -12.61 1.29
N GLN A 71 3.19 -12.81 -0.02
CA GLN A 71 4.28 -13.30 -0.86
C GLN A 71 5.47 -12.34 -0.90
N GLU A 72 5.21 -11.05 -1.09
CA GLU A 72 6.28 -10.04 -1.17
C GLU A 72 6.97 -9.78 0.15
N LEU A 73 6.21 -9.79 1.25
CA LEU A 73 6.73 -9.63 2.60
C LEU A 73 7.27 -10.94 3.17
N LYS A 74 7.16 -12.05 2.42
CA LYS A 74 7.49 -13.42 2.85
C LYS A 74 6.89 -13.78 4.22
N ILE A 75 5.62 -13.41 4.40
CA ILE A 75 4.84 -13.78 5.58
C ILE A 75 4.23 -15.15 5.28
N GLU A 76 4.67 -16.17 6.02
CA GLU A 76 4.04 -17.49 6.04
C GLU A 76 2.88 -17.47 7.05
N GLU A 77 1.65 -17.68 6.56
CA GLU A 77 0.46 -17.94 7.38
C GLU A 77 0.32 -19.43 7.67
#